data_AF-A0A914XY85-F1
#
_entry.id   AF-A0A914XY85-F1
#
_cell.length_a   1.000
_cell.length_b   1.000
_cell.length_c   1.000
_cell.angle_alpha   90.00
_cell.angle_beta   90.00
_cell.angle_gamma   90.00
#
_symmetry.space_group_name_H-M   'P 1'
#
loop_
_entity.id
_entity.type
_entity.pdbx_description
1 polymer ?
#
loop_
_entity_poly.entity_id
_entity_poly.type
_entity_poly.pdbx_seq_one_letter_code
_entity_poly.pdbx_strand_id
1 'polypeptide(L)' 'MTSPVYHPQSNGQAEKMVDVYKRFVKKKFLEDREVFDLDIVTNQFLYSYRTTPNTVTPGKCSPAKVHLGREL' A
#
# COMPACT_ATOMS: atom_id res chain seq x y z
N MET A 1 7.31 1.60 21.83
CA MET A 1 7.43 0.13 21.77
C MET A 1 7.98 -0.22 20.40
N THR A 2 9.09 -0.95 20.31
CA THR A 2 9.73 -1.34 19.05
C THR A 2 9.62 -2.84 18.86
N SER A 3 9.58 -3.32 17.62
CA SER A 3 9.67 -4.75 17.35
C SER A 3 11.01 -5.32 17.86
N PRO A 4 11.04 -6.57 18.34
CA PRO A 4 12.29 -7.22 18.71
C PRO A 4 13.24 -7.32 17.51
N VAL A 5 14.54 -7.27 17.80
CA VAL A 5 15.58 -7.45 16.76
C VAL A 5 15.39 -8.84 16.13
N TYR A 6 15.50 -8.92 14.80
CA TYR A 6 15.31 -10.15 14.01
C TYR A 6 13.91 -10.78 14.12
N HIS A 7 12.87 -9.99 14.46
CA HIS A 7 11.49 -10.45 14.49
C HIS A 7 10.56 -9.70 13.51
N PRO A 8 10.81 -9.82 12.20
CA PRO A 8 10.04 -9.11 11.15
C PRO A 8 8.54 -9.44 11.19
N GLN A 9 8.18 -10.66 11.61
CA GLN A 9 6.79 -11.11 11.66
C GLN A 9 5.90 -10.22 12.56
N SER A 10 6.46 -9.61 13.61
CA SER A 10 5.71 -8.68 14.47
C SER A 10 5.22 -7.43 13.74
N ASN A 11 5.84 -7.07 12.61
CA ASN A 11 5.42 -5.97 11.75
C ASN A 11 4.96 -6.44 10.36
N GLY A 12 4.54 -7.70 10.24
CA GLY A 12 4.28 -8.35 8.96
C GLY A 12 3.21 -7.67 8.09
N GLN A 13 2.27 -6.92 8.68
CA GLN A 13 1.28 -6.15 7.91
C GLN A 13 1.93 -4.96 7.18
N ALA A 14 2.86 -4.25 7.83
CA ALA A 14 3.61 -3.19 7.18
C ALA A 14 4.51 -3.76 6.09
N GLU A 15 5.16 -4.91 6.34
CA GLU A 15 6.00 -5.58 5.36
C GLU A 15 5.22 -5.99 4.10
N LYS A 16 4.01 -6.53 4.26
CA LYS A 16 3.12 -6.83 3.13
C LYS A 16 2.77 -5.58 2.33
N MET A 17 2.47 -4.45 3.00
CA MET A 17 2.19 -3.19 2.31
C MET A 17 3.40 -2.71 1.49
N VAL A 18 4.60 -2.81 2.06
CA VAL A 18 5.85 -2.46 1.36
C VAL A 18 6.08 -3.35 0.13
N ASP A 19 5.78 -4.65 0.20
CA ASP A 19 5.87 -5.53 -0.97
C ASP A 19 4.89 -5.11 -2.08
N VAL A 20 3.63 -4.81 -1.75
CA VAL A 20 2.65 -4.32 -2.73
C VAL A 20 3.09 -2.99 -3.34
N TYR A 21 3.61 -2.06 -2.53
CA TYR A 21 4.16 -0.79 -3.01
C TYR A 21 5.31 -0.99 -3.99
N LYS A 22 6.30 -1.83 -3.65
CA LYS A 22 7.44 -2.13 -4.53
C LYS A 22 7.00 -2.74 -5.86
N ARG A 23 6.00 -3.63 -5.85
CA ARG A 23 5.43 -4.19 -7.08
C ARG A 23 4.73 -3.13 -7.93
N PHE A 24 3.97 -2.22 -7.31
CA PHE A 24 3.33 -1.11 -8.01
C PHE A 24 4.36 -0.17 -8.66
N VAL A 25 5.38 0.23 -7.91
CA VAL A 25 6.47 1.08 -8.41
C VAL A 25 7.21 0.40 -9.56
N LYS A 26 7.58 -0.88 -9.40
CA LYS A 26 8.24 -1.64 -10.46
C LYS A 26 7.37 -1.73 -11.72
N LYS A 27 6.06 -1.94 -11.57
CA LYS A 27 5.12 -1.96 -12.69
C LYS A 27 5.10 -0.61 -13.41
N LYS A 28 4.93 0.49 -12.66
CA LYS A 28 4.93 1.85 -13.22
C LYS A 28 6.24 2.19 -13.95
N PHE A 29 7.38 1.84 -13.35
CA PHE A 29 8.69 2.05 -13.95
C PHE A 29 8.90 1.26 -15.26
N LEU A 30 8.28 0.09 -15.39
CA LEU A 30 8.38 -0.72 -16.62
C LEU A 30 7.39 -0.26 -17.70
N GLU A 31 6.25 0.31 -17.32
CA GLU A 31 5.20 0.79 -18.21
C GLU A 31 5.48 2.20 -18.75
N ASP A 32 5.96 3.11 -17.90
CA ASP A 32 6.33 4.48 -18.30
C ASP A 32 7.80 4.55 -18.73
N ARG A 33 8.02 4.86 -20.02
CA ARG A 33 9.35 5.11 -20.60
C ARG A 33 9.82 6.57 -20.41
N GLU A 34 8.97 7.43 -19.84
CA GLU A 34 9.24 8.85 -19.61
C GLU A 34 9.88 9.12 -18.23
N VAL A 35 9.97 10.40 -17.85
CA VAL A 35 10.53 10.87 -16.57
C VAL A 35 9.73 10.27 -15.40
N PHE A 36 10.35 9.36 -14.67
CA PHE A 36 9.78 8.73 -13.48
C PHE A 36 9.92 9.65 -12.26
N ASP A 37 8.81 10.22 -11.80
CA ASP A 37 8.72 10.96 -10.54
C ASP A 37 8.17 10.03 -9.44
N LEU A 38 9.02 9.71 -8.47
CA LEU A 38 8.68 8.78 -7.38
C LEU A 38 7.57 9.34 -6.47
N ASP A 39 7.50 10.65 -6.26
CA ASP A 39 6.50 11.25 -5.38
C ASP A 39 5.11 11.18 -6.01
N ILE A 40 5.00 11.43 -7.32
CA ILE A 40 3.74 11.26 -8.07
C ILE A 40 3.30 9.80 -8.02
N VAL A 41 4.19 8.86 -8.32
CA VAL A 41 3.90 7.42 -8.31
C VAL A 41 3.49 6.94 -6.92
N THR A 42 4.13 7.47 -5.88
CA THR A 42 3.80 7.14 -4.49
C THR A 42 2.42 7.65 -4.11
N ASN A 43 2.06 8.88 -4.50
CA ASN A 43 0.71 9.40 -4.26
C ASN A 43 -0.37 8.60 -4.99
N GLN A 44 -0.12 8.21 -6.25
CA GLN A 44 -1.03 7.33 -7.01
C GLN A 44 -1.21 5.96 -6.33
N PHE A 45 -0.12 5.35 -5.88
CA PHE A 45 -0.16 4.10 -5.13
C PHE A 45 -1.02 4.26 -3.88
N LEU A 46 -0.72 5.28 -3.06
CA LEU A 46 -1.38 5.50 -1.78
C LEU A 46 -2.88 5.77 -1.95
N TYR A 47 -3.28 6.51 -2.98
CA TYR A 47 -4.69 6.70 -3.32
C TYR A 47 -5.36 5.38 -3.71
N SER A 48 -4.74 4.62 -4.62
CA SER A 48 -5.26 3.33 -5.09
C SER A 48 -5.37 2.31 -3.95
N TYR A 49 -4.35 2.24 -3.09
CA TYR A 49 -4.33 1.33 -1.94
C TYR A 49 -5.46 1.64 -0.95
N ARG A 50 -5.74 2.92 -0.68
CA ARG A 50 -6.78 3.31 0.29
C ARG A 50 -8.20 3.14 -0.24
N THR A 51 -8.39 3.25 -1.55
CA THR A 51 -9.72 3.13 -2.19
C THR A 51 -10.04 1.70 -2.63
N THR A 52 -9.04 0.84 -2.83
CA THR A 52 -9.26 -0.55 -3.25
C THR A 52 -9.78 -1.43 -2.11
N PRO A 53 -10.94 -2.10 -2.27
CA PRO A 53 -11.44 -3.10 -1.34
C PRO A 53 -10.44 -4.23 -1.09
N ASN A 54 -10.23 -4.60 0.18
CA ASN A 54 -9.40 -5.75 0.53
C ASN A 54 -10.29 -6.96 0.88
N THR A 55 -9.99 -8.13 0.28
CA THR A 55 -10.76 -9.37 0.46
C THR A 55 -10.64 -9.96 1.86
N VAL A 56 -9.55 -9.67 2.59
CA VAL A 56 -9.39 -10.13 3.99
C VAL A 56 -10.06 -9.21 5.00
N THR A 57 -10.49 -8.02 4.60
CA THR A 57 -11.21 -7.10 5.48
C THR A 57 -12.66 -7.55 5.60
N PRO A 58 -13.22 -7.69 6.82
CA PRO A 58 -14.63 -7.96 7.02
C PRO A 58 -15.50 -6.96 6.26
N GLY A 59 -16.49 -7.45 5.51
CA GLY A 59 -17.34 -6.61 4.66
C GLY A 59 -16.69 -6.12 3.35
N LYS A 60 -15.48 -6.61 3.01
CA LYS A 60 -14.73 -6.21 1.81
C LYS A 60 -14.58 -4.69 1.70
N CYS A 61 -14.34 -4.03 2.83
CA CYS A 61 -14.21 -2.58 2.90
C CYS A 61 -12.83 -2.13 2.41
N SER A 62 -12.77 -0.92 1.85
CA SER A 62 -11.52 -0.23 1.53
C SER A 62 -10.80 0.21 2.81
N PRO A 63 -9.45 0.32 2.82
CA PRO A 63 -8.73 0.83 3.98
C PRO A 63 -9.19 2.22 4.41
N ALA A 64 -9.59 3.08 3.46
CA ALA A 64 -10.18 4.38 3.73
C ALA A 64 -11.45 4.28 4.58
N LYS A 65 -12.38 3.40 4.19
CA LYS A 65 -13.63 3.21 4.91
C LYS A 65 -13.41 2.70 6.33
N VAL A 66 -12.47 1.78 6.52
CA VAL A 66 -12.11 1.27 7.84
C VAL A 66 -11.47 2.36 8.71
N HIS A 67 -10.61 3.19 8.13
CA HIS A 67 -9.86 4.21 8.86
C HIS A 67 -10.67 5.48 9.15
N LEU A 68 -11.46 5.95 8.19
CA LEU A 68 -12.17 7.24 8.21
C LEU A 68 -13.68 7.10 8.42
N GLY A 69 -14.24 5.89 8.34
CA GLY A 69 -15.69 5.65 8.38
C GLY A 69 -16.43 6.06 7.10
N ARG A 70 -15.71 6.52 6.06
CA ARG A 70 -16.26 6.95 4.76
C ARG A 70 -15.31 6.62 3.62
N GLU A 71 -15.83 6.63 2.40
CA GLU A 71 -14.99 6.54 1.20
C GLU A 71 -14.15 7.83 1.03
N LEU A 72 -13.02 7.71 0.33
CA LEU A 72 -12.11 8.80 0.01
C LEU A 72 -12.52 9.54 -1.26
#